data_AF-A0A2Z5WYC0-F1
#
_entry.id   AF-A0A2Z5WYC0-F1
#
_cell.length_a   1.000
_cell.length_b   1.000
_cell.length_c   1.000
_cell.angle_alpha   90.00
_cell.angle_beta   90.00
_cell.angle_gamma   90.00
#
_symmetry.space_group_name_H-M   'P 1'
#
loop_
_entity.id
_entity.type
_entity.pdbx_description
1 polymer ?
#
loop_
_entity_poly.entity_id
_entity_poly.type
_entity_poly.pdbx_seq_one_letter_code
_entity_poly.pdbx_strand_id
1 'polypeptide(L)'
;MKLPDAVVESCVKLTKEFQVQGNRGDYVMALAARAYAALHGEKQVTHDHVRSVAAMALQHRVPKASQDNEVNWTNADSEKVASVLGLEPV
;
A
#
# COMPACT_ATOMS: atom_id res chain seq x y z
N MET A 1 15.61 -5.21 6.35
CA MET A 1 15.41 -5.25 4.88
C MET A 1 15.58 -3.85 4.33
N LYS A 2 16.34 -3.69 3.24
CA LYS A 2 16.57 -2.40 2.60
C LYS A 2 15.27 -1.93 1.95
N LEU A 3 14.92 -0.67 2.17
CA LEU A 3 13.77 -0.02 1.55
C LEU A 3 14.29 0.96 0.49
N PRO A 4 14.19 0.64 -0.82
CA PRO A 4 14.61 1.55 -1.89
C PRO A 4 13.72 2.80 -1.95
N ASP A 5 14.28 3.93 -2.37
CA ASP A 5 13.55 5.19 -2.51
C ASP A 5 12.37 5.07 -3.49
N ALA A 6 12.54 4.31 -4.59
CA ALA A 6 11.45 4.02 -5.54
C ALA A 6 10.23 3.36 -4.86
N VAL A 7 10.45 2.53 -3.83
CA VAL A 7 9.35 1.92 -3.07
C VAL A 7 8.68 2.96 -2.16
N VAL A 8 9.46 3.88 -1.58
CA VAL A 8 8.93 5.01 -0.80
C VAL A 8 8.08 5.93 -1.68
N GLU A 9 8.56 6.25 -2.88
CA GLU A 9 7.83 7.05 -3.87
C GLU A 9 6.51 6.37 -4.28
N SER A 10 6.53 5.06 -4.50
CA SER A 10 5.34 4.26 -4.76
C SER A 10 4.34 4.32 -3.61
N CYS A 11 4.80 4.28 -2.36
CA CYS A 11 3.93 4.45 -1.19
C CYS A 11 3.24 5.82 -1.17
N VAL A 12 3.97 6.89 -1.44
CA VAL A 12 3.43 8.26 -1.53
C VAL A 12 2.45 8.39 -2.71
N LYS A 13 2.76 7.77 -3.85
CA LYS A 13 1.88 7.77 -5.02
C LYS A 13 0.57 7.05 -4.72
N LEU A 14 0.62 5.89 -4.09
CA LEU A 14 -0.57 5.13 -3.69
C LEU A 14 -1.49 5.94 -2.76
N THR A 15 -0.97 6.49 -1.68
CA THR A 15 -1.80 7.26 -0.74
C THR A 15 -2.39 8.51 -1.35
N LYS A 16 -1.65 9.19 -2.24
CA LYS A 16 -2.18 10.30 -3.06
C LYS A 16 -3.35 9.83 -3.93
N GLU A 17 -3.19 8.73 -4.63
CA GLU A 17 -4.23 8.16 -5.51
C GLU A 17 -5.48 7.72 -4.72
N PHE A 18 -5.30 7.21 -3.51
CA PHE A 18 -6.40 6.85 -2.60
C PHE A 18 -6.94 8.03 -1.78
N GLN A 19 -6.44 9.24 -2.00
CA GLN A 19 -6.83 10.47 -1.30
C GLN A 19 -6.73 10.35 0.24
N VAL A 20 -5.75 9.57 0.71
CA VAL A 20 -5.47 9.39 2.13
C VAL A 20 -4.94 10.69 2.72
N GLN A 21 -5.45 11.06 3.89
CA GLN A 21 -5.08 12.30 4.57
C GLN A 21 -3.78 12.14 5.36
N GLY A 22 -2.84 13.08 5.15
CA GLY A 22 -1.55 13.14 5.83
C GLY A 22 -0.56 12.04 5.41
N ASN A 23 0.66 12.10 5.95
CA ASN A 23 1.76 11.20 5.59
C ASN A 23 1.78 9.85 6.33
N ARG A 24 0.86 9.66 7.29
CA ARG A 24 0.85 8.47 8.13
C ARG A 24 0.44 7.21 7.36
N GLY A 25 -0.31 7.36 6.26
CA GLY A 25 -0.57 6.23 5.33
C GLY A 25 0.71 5.74 4.68
N ASP A 26 1.50 6.66 4.12
CA ASP A 26 2.76 6.38 3.42
C ASP A 26 3.72 5.62 4.34
N TYR A 27 3.90 6.16 5.56
CA TYR A 27 4.80 5.59 6.56
C TYR A 27 4.37 4.20 7.01
N VAL A 28 3.08 4.01 7.32
CA VAL A 28 2.57 2.70 7.78
C VAL A 28 2.70 1.65 6.68
N MET A 29 2.41 2.00 5.42
CA MET A 29 2.56 1.09 4.29
C MET A 29 4.02 0.70 4.05
N ALA A 30 4.94 1.66 4.09
CA ALA A 30 6.38 1.38 3.99
C ALA A 30 6.89 0.48 5.14
N LEU A 31 6.40 0.71 6.37
CA LEU A 31 6.74 -0.12 7.53
C LEU A 31 6.18 -1.54 7.39
N ALA A 32 4.92 -1.68 6.96
CA ALA A 32 4.28 -2.98 6.74
C ALA A 32 4.98 -3.77 5.64
N ALA A 33 5.34 -3.13 4.52
CA ALA A 33 6.06 -3.79 3.42
C ALA A 33 7.46 -4.27 3.86
N ARG A 34 8.16 -3.47 4.68
CA ARG A 34 9.44 -3.88 5.29
C ARG A 34 9.28 -5.09 6.22
N ALA A 35 8.23 -5.11 7.04
CA ALA A 35 7.94 -6.22 7.94
C ALA A 35 7.56 -7.49 7.15
N TYR A 36 6.75 -7.34 6.10
CA TYR A 36 6.36 -8.44 5.23
C TYR A 36 7.56 -9.05 4.50
N ALA A 37 8.45 -8.22 3.95
CA ALA A 37 9.72 -8.68 3.36
C ALA A 37 10.57 -9.42 4.41
N ALA A 38 10.66 -8.88 5.63
CA ALA A 38 11.43 -9.51 6.71
C ALA A 38 10.87 -10.89 7.10
N LEU A 39 9.55 -11.01 7.18
CA LEU A 39 8.86 -12.27 7.47
C LEU A 39 9.19 -13.36 6.45
N HIS A 40 9.41 -12.99 5.18
CA HIS A 40 9.77 -13.90 4.09
C HIS A 40 11.29 -14.08 3.90
N GLY A 41 12.12 -13.49 4.79
CA GLY A 41 13.58 -13.58 4.70
C GLY A 41 14.21 -12.73 3.59
N GLU A 42 13.44 -11.85 2.95
CA GLU A 42 13.85 -11.05 1.80
C GLU A 42 14.70 -9.84 2.19
N LYS A 43 15.90 -9.69 1.63
CA LYS A 43 16.82 -8.61 2.04
C LYS A 43 16.41 -7.22 1.55
N GLN A 44 15.54 -7.14 0.55
CA GLN A 44 15.09 -5.90 -0.09
C GLN A 44 13.56 -5.89 -0.24
N VAL A 45 12.97 -4.73 0.00
CA VAL A 45 11.53 -4.52 -0.23
C VAL A 45 11.27 -4.30 -1.73
N THR A 46 10.24 -4.93 -2.27
CA THR A 46 9.78 -4.83 -3.66
C THR A 46 8.37 -4.26 -3.70
N HIS A 47 7.89 -3.91 -4.91
CA HIS A 47 6.49 -3.50 -5.10
C HIS A 47 5.51 -4.62 -4.77
N ASP A 48 5.87 -5.90 -4.93
CA ASP A 48 5.01 -7.02 -4.50
C ASP A 48 4.74 -7.00 -3.00
N HIS A 49 5.76 -6.70 -2.17
CA HIS A 49 5.56 -6.55 -0.74
C HIS A 49 4.63 -5.39 -0.39
N VAL A 50 4.67 -4.29 -1.16
CA VAL A 50 3.73 -3.17 -1.01
C VAL A 50 2.32 -3.59 -1.41
N ARG A 51 2.15 -4.28 -2.54
CA ARG A 51 0.87 -4.81 -3.00
C ARG A 51 0.23 -5.72 -1.95
N SER A 52 1.01 -6.61 -1.33
CA SER A 52 0.52 -7.55 -0.30
C SER A 52 -0.02 -6.88 0.97
N VAL A 53 0.44 -5.67 1.30
CA VAL A 53 0.04 -4.98 2.54
C VAL A 53 -0.87 -3.77 2.30
N ALA A 54 -1.06 -3.35 1.05
CA ALA A 54 -1.77 -2.12 0.70
C ALA A 54 -3.20 -2.09 1.25
N ALA A 55 -3.96 -3.18 1.10
CA ALA A 55 -5.33 -3.27 1.60
C ALA A 55 -5.40 -3.03 3.11
N MET A 56 -4.63 -3.79 3.89
CA MET A 56 -4.57 -3.66 5.36
C MET A 56 -4.09 -2.27 5.80
N ALA A 57 -3.17 -1.65 5.07
CA ALA A 57 -2.62 -0.35 5.41
C ALA A 57 -3.56 0.82 5.08
N LEU A 58 -4.37 0.71 4.03
CA LEU A 58 -5.10 1.84 3.45
C LEU A 58 -6.62 1.76 3.64
N GLN A 59 -7.23 0.58 3.77
CA GLN A 59 -8.70 0.41 3.71
C GLN A 59 -9.48 1.33 4.67
N HIS A 60 -8.97 1.57 5.89
CA HIS A 60 -9.62 2.45 6.89
C HIS A 60 -9.23 3.93 6.76
N ARG A 61 -8.32 4.26 5.83
CA ARG A 61 -7.79 5.61 5.63
C ARG A 61 -8.33 6.26 4.36
N VAL A 62 -9.03 5.49 3.53
CA VAL A 62 -9.73 6.00 2.34
C VAL A 62 -10.95 6.81 2.81
N PRO A 63 -11.17 8.04 2.32
CA PRO A 63 -12.28 8.89 2.78
C PRO A 63 -13.65 8.24 2.73
N LYS A 64 -13.91 7.38 1.73
CA LYS A 64 -15.17 6.64 1.58
C LYS A 64 -15.44 5.68 2.76
N ALA A 65 -14.40 5.10 3.37
CA ALA A 65 -14.55 4.19 4.50
C ALA A 65 -14.97 4.92 5.80
N SER A 66 -14.84 6.24 5.86
CA SER A 66 -15.18 7.04 7.04
C SER A 66 -16.69 7.27 7.21
N GLN A 67 -17.52 7.02 6.19
CA GLN A 67 -18.93 7.45 6.22
C GLN A 67 -19.92 6.35 6.62
N ASP A 68 -19.63 5.08 6.32
CA ASP A 68 -20.60 3.98 6.50
C ASP A 68 -20.14 2.84 7.42
N ASN A 69 -18.96 2.93 8.06
CA ASN A 69 -18.36 1.84 8.84
C ASN A 69 -18.16 0.51 8.04
N GLU A 70 -18.50 0.51 6.76
CA GLU A 70 -18.28 -0.57 5.82
C GLU A 70 -16.92 -0.39 5.16
N VAL A 71 -16.02 -1.32 5.44
CA VAL A 71 -14.67 -1.34 4.90
C VAL A 71 -14.69 -2.27 3.70
N ASN A 72 -15.08 -1.72 2.54
CA ASN A 72 -15.14 -2.47 1.29
C ASN A 72 -13.88 -2.18 0.47
N TRP A 73 -12.80 -2.93 0.74
CA TRP A 73 -11.69 -3.03 -0.21
C TRP A 73 -12.14 -3.88 -1.40
N THR A 74 -12.24 -3.26 -2.58
CA THR A 74 -12.79 -3.90 -3.78
C THR A 74 -11.70 -4.44 -4.71
N ASN A 75 -12.10 -5.23 -5.71
CA ASN A 75 -11.20 -5.64 -6.78
C ASN A 75 -10.64 -4.43 -7.55
N ALA A 76 -11.45 -3.38 -7.74
CA ALA A 76 -11.00 -2.14 -8.37
C ALA A 76 -9.90 -1.44 -7.56
N ASP A 77 -9.95 -1.51 -6.23
CA ASP A 77 -8.90 -0.99 -5.36
C ASP A 77 -7.60 -1.80 -5.51
N SER A 78 -7.70 -3.13 -5.58
CA SER A 78 -6.55 -4.01 -5.84
C SER A 78 -5.94 -3.78 -7.24
N GLU A 79 -6.76 -3.63 -8.28
CA GLU A 79 -6.32 -3.29 -9.63
C GLU A 79 -5.63 -1.92 -9.68
N LYS A 80 -6.18 -0.93 -8.97
CA LYS A 80 -5.58 0.40 -8.84
C LYS A 80 -4.21 0.32 -8.17
N VAL A 81 -4.04 -0.50 -7.12
CA VAL A 81 -2.74 -0.74 -6.50
C VAL A 81 -1.75 -1.32 -7.51
N ALA A 82 -2.13 -2.37 -8.25
CA ALA A 82 -1.28 -3.00 -9.26
C ALA A 82 -0.84 -1.99 -10.33
N SER A 83 -1.78 -1.20 -10.86
CA SER A 83 -1.52 -0.15 -11.85
C SER A 83 -0.53 0.91 -11.34
N VAL A 84 -0.72 1.41 -10.12
CA VAL A 84 0.19 2.43 -9.53
C VAL A 84 1.62 1.90 -9.37
N LEU A 85 1.75 0.62 -9.02
CA LEU A 85 3.02 -0.09 -8.79
C LEU A 85 3.68 -0.63 -10.06
N GLY A 86 3.01 -0.56 -11.21
CA GLY A 86 3.51 -1.14 -12.46
C GLY A 86 3.57 -2.67 -12.43
N LEU A 87 2.61 -3.30 -11.74
CA LEU A 87 2.47 -4.75 -11.64
C LEU A 87 1.28 -5.23 -12.48
N GLU A 88 1.33 -6.50 -12.87
CA GLU A 88 0.17 -7.16 -13.49
C GLU A 88 -1.02 -7.21 -12.51
N PRO A 89 -2.26 -7.08 -13.02
CA PRO A 89 -3.48 -7.29 -12.24
C PRO A 89 -3.52 -8.68 -11.61
N VAL A 90 -4.26 -8.82 -10.51
CA VAL A 90 -4.47 -10.10 -9.79
C VAL A 90 -5.78 -10.74 -10.22
#